data_AF-A0A9W5YQT4-F1
#
_entry.id   AF-A0A9W5YQT4-F1
#
_cell.length_a   1.000
_cell.length_b   1.000
_cell.length_c   1.000
_cell.angle_alpha   90.00
_cell.angle_beta   90.00
_cell.angle_gamma   90.00
#
_symmetry.space_group_name_H-M   'P 1'
#
loop_
_entity.id
_entity.type
_entity.pdbx_description
1 polymer ?
#
loop_
_entity_poly.entity_id
_entity_poly.type
_entity_poly.pdbx_seq_one_letter_code
_entity_poly.pdbx_strand_id
1 'polypeptide(L)'
;MSKSIDVGTGLVGAPACGDVMKLQIRVDKDTNKISDVKFKTFGCGSAIASSSYLTELVRGMTLDEAAKIRNTDIAKELCLPPVKLHCSMLAEDAIKSAISDYYTKNPRAVKTDLSGTGASIPDVQVEVEKTSSATA
;
A
#
# COMPACT_ATOMS: atom_id res chain seq x y z
N MET A 1 -2.54 -4.34 -20.18
CA MET A 1 -2.49 -3.46 -18.99
C MET A 1 -1.02 -3.16 -18.69
N SER A 2 -0.51 -2.05 -19.21
CA SER A 2 0.86 -1.59 -18.98
C SER A 2 1.10 -1.44 -17.48
N LYS A 3 2.04 -2.23 -16.93
CA LYS A 3 2.41 -2.17 -15.52
C LYS A 3 3.35 -0.98 -15.35
N SER A 4 2.78 0.20 -15.12
CA SER A 4 3.56 1.43 -14.96
C SER A 4 4.40 1.36 -13.68
N ILE A 5 5.64 1.83 -13.74
CA ILE A 5 6.61 1.72 -12.65
C ILE A 5 6.27 2.62 -11.45
N ASP A 6 5.50 3.68 -11.70
CA ASP A 6 4.92 4.61 -10.73
C ASP A 6 3.72 4.04 -9.97
N VAL A 7 3.24 2.84 -10.32
CA VAL A 7 2.05 2.24 -9.71
C VAL A 7 2.40 1.05 -8.81
N GLY A 8 2.08 1.19 -7.53
CA GLY A 8 2.05 0.10 -6.56
C GLY A 8 0.71 -0.64 -6.61
N THR A 9 0.72 -1.96 -6.51
CA THR A 9 -0.50 -2.79 -6.53
C THR A 9 -0.47 -3.79 -5.38
N GLY A 10 -1.45 -3.67 -4.49
CA GLY A 10 -1.70 -4.62 -3.41
C GLY A 10 -2.91 -5.48 -3.77
N LEU A 11 -2.78 -6.79 -3.64
CA LEU A 11 -3.90 -7.73 -3.75
C LEU A 11 -3.91 -8.57 -2.47
N VAL A 12 -4.98 -8.43 -1.69
CA VAL A 12 -5.12 -9.07 -0.37
C VAL A 12 -6.49 -9.71 -0.23
N GLY A 13 -6.59 -10.64 0.72
CA GLY A 13 -7.80 -11.43 0.95
C GLY A 13 -7.81 -12.76 0.19
N ALA A 14 -8.80 -13.59 0.49
CA ALA A 14 -8.93 -14.93 -0.05
C ALA A 14 -10.36 -15.15 -0.56
N PRO A 15 -10.56 -15.69 -1.78
CA PRO A 15 -11.90 -15.98 -2.31
C PRO A 15 -12.74 -16.86 -1.38
N ALA A 16 -12.10 -17.76 -0.62
CA ALA A 16 -12.78 -18.65 0.32
C ALA A 16 -13.43 -17.90 1.50
N CYS A 17 -12.90 -16.74 1.89
CA CYS A 17 -13.41 -15.92 2.98
C CYS A 17 -14.47 -14.91 2.52
N GLY A 18 -14.71 -14.80 1.19
CA GLY A 18 -15.66 -13.86 0.63
C GLY A 18 -15.17 -12.40 0.56
N ASP A 19 -13.98 -12.10 1.08
CA ASP A 19 -13.38 -10.77 1.06
C ASP A 19 -12.06 -10.78 0.27
N VAL A 20 -12.01 -9.99 -0.81
CA VAL A 20 -10.85 -9.82 -1.68
C VAL A 20 -10.75 -8.35 -2.09
N MET A 21 -9.59 -7.74 -1.85
CA MET A 21 -9.35 -6.34 -2.18
C MET A 21 -8.12 -6.19 -3.06
N LYS A 22 -8.28 -5.46 -4.16
CA LYS A 22 -7.19 -4.96 -5.00
C LYS A 22 -7.08 -3.46 -4.84
N LEU A 23 -5.95 -2.97 -4.37
CA LEU A 23 -5.63 -1.56 -4.25
C LEU A 23 -4.50 -1.20 -5.20
N GLN A 24 -4.64 -0.08 -5.89
CA GLN A 24 -3.60 0.48 -6.74
C GLN A 24 -3.36 1.93 -6.35
N ILE A 25 -2.09 2.26 -6.09
CA ILE A 25 -1.64 3.60 -5.76
C ILE A 25 -0.69 4.08 -6.85
N ARG A 26 -0.86 5.31 -7.31
CA ARG A 26 0.12 6.01 -8.14
C ARG A 26 0.92 6.94 -7.26
N VAL A 27 2.23 6.85 -7.36
CA VAL A 27 3.16 7.67 -6.57
C VAL A 27 3.88 8.64 -7.49
N ASP A 28 3.89 9.91 -7.10
CA ASP A 28 4.74 10.91 -7.71
C ASP A 28 6.19 10.74 -7.23
N LYS A 29 7.12 10.60 -8.19
CA LYS A 29 8.53 10.34 -7.89
C LYS A 29 9.25 11.55 -7.29
N ASP A 30 8.79 12.75 -7.60
CA ASP A 30 9.44 13.99 -7.17
C ASP A 30 9.03 14.32 -5.74
N THR A 31 7.75 14.12 -5.40
CA THR A 31 7.24 14.45 -4.06
C THR A 31 7.11 13.26 -3.11
N ASN A 32 7.27 12.03 -3.60
CA ASN A 32 6.97 10.78 -2.86
C ASN A 32 5.55 10.76 -2.26
N LYS A 33 4.60 11.42 -2.94
CA LYS A 33 3.19 11.49 -2.52
C LYS A 33 2.33 10.62 -3.41
N ILE A 34 1.25 10.12 -2.84
CA ILE A 34 0.24 9.35 -3.56
C ILE A 34 -0.64 10.33 -4.34
N SER A 35 -0.53 10.33 -5.67
CA SER A 35 -1.27 11.25 -6.55
C SER A 35 -2.65 10.73 -6.94
N ASP A 36 -2.80 9.41 -7.11
CA ASP A 36 -4.06 8.76 -7.44
C ASP A 36 -4.17 7.39 -6.76
N VAL A 37 -5.40 7.01 -6.41
CA VAL A 37 -5.70 5.75 -5.72
C VAL A 37 -6.96 5.16 -6.28
N LYS A 38 -6.90 3.89 -6.68
CA LYS A 38 -8.06 3.14 -7.16
C LYS A 38 -8.14 1.81 -6.43
N PHE A 39 -9.35 1.43 -6.08
CA PHE A 39 -9.61 0.14 -5.45
C PHE A 39 -10.65 -0.66 -6.26
N LYS A 40 -10.55 -1.97 -6.16
CA LYS A 40 -11.59 -2.91 -6.57
C LYS A 40 -11.70 -3.94 -5.45
N THR A 41 -12.85 -4.02 -4.83
CA THR A 41 -13.08 -4.92 -3.69
C THR A 41 -14.30 -5.79 -3.95
N PHE A 42 -14.24 -7.01 -3.46
CA PHE A 42 -15.33 -7.96 -3.38
C PHE A 42 -15.47 -8.32 -1.92
N GLY A 43 -16.63 -8.10 -1.33
CA GLY A 43 -16.85 -8.32 0.09
C GLY A 43 -18.14 -7.70 0.57
N CYS A 44 -18.37 -7.78 1.88
CA CYS A 44 -19.54 -7.17 2.49
C CYS A 44 -19.49 -5.63 2.40
N GLY A 45 -20.64 -4.96 2.59
CA GLY A 45 -20.72 -3.49 2.53
C GLY A 45 -19.76 -2.77 3.48
N SER A 46 -19.39 -3.41 4.60
CA SER A 46 -18.38 -2.89 5.53
C SER A 46 -16.97 -2.93 4.94
N ALA A 47 -16.60 -3.98 4.19
CA ALA A 47 -15.34 -4.03 3.47
C ALA A 47 -15.26 -2.98 2.36
N ILE A 48 -16.38 -2.73 1.65
CA ILE A 48 -16.48 -1.67 0.64
C ILE A 48 -16.30 -0.29 1.30
N ALA A 49 -16.97 -0.03 2.42
CA ALA A 49 -16.86 1.22 3.15
C ALA A 49 -15.42 1.46 3.65
N SER A 50 -14.79 0.45 4.28
CA SER A 50 -13.39 0.52 4.72
C SER A 50 -12.42 0.80 3.56
N SER A 51 -12.62 0.11 2.43
CA SER A 51 -11.80 0.30 1.23
C SER A 51 -11.94 1.73 0.68
N SER A 52 -13.18 2.22 0.56
CA SER A 52 -13.46 3.56 0.05
C SER A 52 -12.87 4.63 0.96
N TYR A 53 -13.06 4.51 2.27
CA TYR A 53 -12.52 5.45 3.25
C TYR A 53 -11.00 5.50 3.18
N LEU A 54 -10.34 4.35 3.12
CA LEU A 54 -8.89 4.28 2.98
C LEU A 54 -8.41 5.03 1.74
N THR A 55 -9.07 4.89 0.58
CA THR A 55 -8.62 5.56 -0.65
C THR A 55 -8.69 7.07 -0.61
N GLU A 56 -9.66 7.63 0.13
CA GLU A 56 -9.74 9.07 0.35
C GLU A 56 -8.70 9.53 1.37
N LEU A 57 -8.46 8.73 2.42
CA LEU A 57 -7.46 9.02 3.45
C LEU A 57 -6.04 9.07 2.86
N VAL A 58 -5.65 8.08 2.05
CA VAL A 58 -4.28 7.98 1.52
C VAL A 58 -3.99 8.93 0.37
N ARG A 59 -5.00 9.57 -0.24
CA ARG A 59 -4.79 10.47 -1.37
C ARG A 59 -4.08 11.74 -0.90
N GLY A 60 -2.94 12.06 -1.52
CA GLY A 60 -2.12 13.22 -1.18
C GLY A 60 -1.17 13.01 0.01
N MET A 61 -1.25 11.88 0.70
CA MET A 61 -0.30 11.49 1.75
C MET A 61 1.02 11.02 1.16
N THR A 62 2.08 11.11 1.95
CA THR A 62 3.36 10.46 1.66
C THR A 62 3.26 8.95 1.89
N LEU A 63 4.17 8.18 1.29
CA LEU A 63 4.24 6.74 1.52
C LEU A 63 4.49 6.37 3.00
N ASP A 64 5.16 7.23 3.75
CA ASP A 64 5.45 7.02 5.18
C ASP A 64 4.20 7.19 6.03
N GLU A 65 3.42 8.24 5.75
CA GLU A 65 2.13 8.48 6.42
C GLU A 65 1.14 7.37 6.07
N ALA A 66 1.08 6.95 4.81
CA ALA A 66 0.20 5.88 4.37
C ALA A 66 0.57 4.53 5.01
N ALA A 67 1.85 4.26 5.27
CA ALA A 67 2.32 3.07 5.97
C ALA A 67 1.94 3.03 7.46
N LYS A 68 1.76 4.21 8.09
CA LYS A 68 1.38 4.37 9.50
C LYS A 68 -0.11 4.22 9.76
N ILE A 69 -0.94 4.12 8.73
CA ILE A 69 -2.39 3.92 8.88
C ILE A 69 -2.64 2.56 9.52
N ARG A 70 -3.45 2.54 10.58
CA ARG A 70 -3.83 1.32 11.31
C ARG A 70 -5.30 1.02 11.15
N ASN A 71 -5.64 -0.26 11.23
CA ASN A 71 -7.02 -0.75 11.22
C ASN A 71 -7.87 -0.12 12.33
N THR A 72 -7.28 0.25 13.46
CA THR A 72 -8.00 0.85 14.60
C THR A 72 -8.55 2.23 14.25
N ASP A 73 -7.82 3.00 13.45
CA ASP A 73 -8.18 4.35 13.09
C ASP A 73 -9.33 4.32 12.06
N ILE A 74 -9.26 3.38 11.11
CA ILE A 74 -10.33 3.09 10.14
C ILE A 74 -11.60 2.58 10.85
N ALA A 75 -11.44 1.64 11.79
CA ALA A 75 -12.57 1.05 12.51
C ALA A 75 -13.29 2.07 13.39
N LYS A 76 -12.54 2.99 14.01
CA LYS A 76 -13.09 4.06 14.83
C LYS A 76 -13.90 5.04 14.01
N GLU A 77 -13.38 5.46 12.84
CA GLU A 77 -14.09 6.40 11.97
C GLU A 77 -15.41 5.81 11.45
N LEU A 78 -15.37 4.55 11.02
CA LEU A 78 -16.55 3.85 10.51
C LEU A 78 -17.45 3.26 11.61
N CYS A 79 -17.11 3.50 12.88
CA CYS A 79 -17.83 2.98 14.05
C CYS A 79 -18.12 1.47 13.93
N LEU A 80 -17.13 0.70 13.45
CA LEU A 80 -17.31 -0.73 13.18
C LEU A 80 -17.50 -1.50 14.49
N PRO A 81 -18.51 -2.38 14.57
CA PRO A 81 -18.65 -3.25 15.72
C PRO A 81 -17.47 -4.24 15.78
N PRO A 82 -17.11 -4.78 16.96
CA PRO A 82 -15.95 -5.66 17.13
C PRO A 82 -15.91 -6.86 16.17
N VAL A 83 -17.07 -7.37 15.78
CA VAL A 83 -17.22 -8.53 14.87
C VAL A 83 -16.72 -8.22 13.45
N LYS A 84 -16.68 -6.94 13.04
CA LYS A 84 -16.31 -6.50 11.69
C LYS A 84 -14.92 -5.86 11.58
N LEU A 85 -14.08 -6.01 12.59
CA LEU A 85 -12.70 -5.49 12.57
C LEU A 85 -11.82 -6.13 11.47
N HIS A 86 -12.16 -7.34 10.98
CA HIS A 86 -11.44 -7.93 9.85
C HIS A 86 -11.53 -7.08 8.58
N CYS A 87 -12.62 -6.33 8.39
CA CYS A 87 -12.79 -5.43 7.24
C CYS A 87 -11.81 -4.26 7.26
N SER A 88 -11.42 -3.76 8.44
CA SER A 88 -10.42 -2.70 8.57
C SER A 88 -8.99 -3.25 8.48
N MET A 89 -8.76 -4.49 8.94
CA MET A 89 -7.47 -5.18 8.74
C MET A 89 -7.20 -5.42 7.25
N LEU A 90 -8.20 -5.83 6.47
CA LEU A 90 -8.07 -6.01 5.02
C LEU A 90 -7.60 -4.73 4.31
N ALA A 91 -8.13 -3.57 4.74
CA ALA A 91 -7.77 -2.28 4.18
C ALA A 91 -6.31 -1.91 4.54
N GLU A 92 -5.90 -2.11 5.79
CA GLU A 92 -4.51 -1.91 6.24
C GLU A 92 -3.52 -2.80 5.47
N ASP A 93 -3.83 -4.09 5.31
CA ASP A 93 -2.98 -5.02 4.57
C ASP A 93 -2.87 -4.63 3.09
N ALA A 94 -3.97 -4.13 2.50
CA ALA A 94 -3.99 -3.71 1.10
C ALA A 94 -3.03 -2.53 0.83
N ILE A 95 -3.02 -1.52 1.70
CA ILE A 95 -2.13 -0.36 1.53
C ILE A 95 -0.67 -0.76 1.72
N LYS A 96 -0.35 -1.53 2.75
CA LYS A 96 1.02 -2.02 3.00
C LYS A 96 1.53 -2.87 1.84
N SER A 97 0.69 -3.76 1.32
CA SER A 97 1.01 -4.58 0.14
C SER A 97 1.26 -3.73 -1.10
N ALA A 98 0.44 -2.69 -1.35
CA ALA A 98 0.60 -1.80 -2.49
C ALA A 98 1.89 -0.96 -2.41
N ILE A 99 2.24 -0.49 -1.21
CA ILE A 99 3.49 0.24 -0.93
C ILE A 99 4.69 -0.69 -1.13
N SER A 100 4.63 -1.92 -0.62
CA SER A 100 5.70 -2.92 -0.82
C SER A 100 5.93 -3.21 -2.30
N ASP A 101 4.87 -3.42 -3.09
CA ASP A 101 4.98 -3.65 -4.55
C ASP A 101 5.58 -2.43 -5.28
N TYR A 102 5.28 -1.20 -4.82
CA TYR A 102 5.93 0.00 -5.34
C TYR A 102 7.44 0.01 -5.05
N TYR A 103 7.86 -0.36 -3.84
CA TYR A 103 9.28 -0.44 -3.46
C TYR A 103 10.03 -1.55 -4.20
N THR A 104 9.40 -2.70 -4.42
CA THR A 104 9.99 -3.78 -5.22
C THR A 104 10.29 -3.33 -6.66
N LYS A 105 9.43 -2.47 -7.23
CA LYS A 105 9.65 -1.90 -8.58
C LYS A 105 10.62 -0.72 -8.60
N ASN A 106 10.72 0.01 -7.49
CA ASN A 106 11.58 1.19 -7.35
C ASN A 106 12.59 1.00 -6.21
N PRO A 107 13.67 0.23 -6.42
CA PRO A 107 14.66 -0.06 -5.37
C PRO A 107 15.46 1.18 -4.91
N ARG A 108 15.38 2.30 -5.63
CA ARG A 108 15.99 3.59 -5.26
C ARG A 108 15.07 4.49 -4.44
N ALA A 109 13.80 4.13 -4.27
CA ALA A 109 12.88 4.92 -3.45
C ALA A 109 13.22 4.75 -1.97
N VAL A 110 13.08 5.83 -1.20
CA VAL A 110 13.33 5.83 0.26
C VAL A 110 12.36 4.83 0.90
N LYS A 111 12.90 3.73 1.42
CA LYS A 111 12.12 2.69 2.10
C LYS A 111 11.53 3.27 3.37
N THR A 112 10.22 3.15 3.54
CA THR A 112 9.55 3.46 4.80
C THR A 112 9.57 2.25 5.73
N ASP A 113 9.52 2.52 7.03
CA ASP A 113 9.44 1.45 8.02
C ASP A 113 8.04 0.84 7.96
N LEU A 114 7.95 -0.37 7.42
CA LEU A 114 6.72 -1.17 7.33
C LEU A 114 6.56 -2.10 8.54
N SER A 115 7.25 -1.85 9.66
CA SER A 115 7.26 -2.68 10.86
C SER A 115 5.83 -2.98 11.36
N GLY A 116 5.28 -4.12 10.92
CA GLY A 116 3.90 -4.50 11.18
C GLY A 116 3.35 -5.67 10.35
N THR A 117 4.06 -6.18 9.34
CA THR A 117 3.63 -7.39 8.60
C THR A 117 4.69 -8.48 8.64
N GLY A 118 4.30 -9.72 8.94
CA GLY A 118 5.14 -10.92 8.93
C GLY A 118 5.61 -11.39 7.55
N ALA A 119 5.59 -10.53 6.54
CA ALA A 119 6.22 -10.78 5.25
C ALA A 119 7.60 -10.12 5.27
N SER A 120 8.65 -10.93 5.43
CA SER A 120 10.03 -10.50 5.32
C SER A 120 10.27 -9.83 3.96
N ILE A 121 10.80 -8.61 4.01
CA ILE A 121 11.30 -7.91 2.83
C ILE A 121 12.42 -8.78 2.24
N PRO A 122 12.38 -9.19 0.96
CA PRO A 122 13.52 -9.88 0.37
C PRO A 122 14.71 -8.91 0.35
N ASP A 123 15.86 -9.37 0.87
CA ASP A 123 17.11 -8.61 0.87
C ASP A 123 17.48 -8.19 -0.55
N VAL A 124 17.24 -6.93 -0.88
CA VAL A 124 17.73 -6.32 -2.12
C VAL A 124 19.16 -5.88 -1.86
N GLN A 125 20.12 -6.73 -2.23
CA GLN A 125 21.53 -6.35 -2.34
C GLN A 125 21.67 -5.38 -3.52
N VAL A 126 21.80 -4.08 -3.22
CA VAL A 126 22.11 -3.06 -4.24
C VAL A 126 23.62 -3.00 -4.37
N GLU A 127 24.17 -3.67 -5.38
CA GLU A 127 25.55 -3.47 -5.80
C GLU A 127 25.63 -2.12 -6.53
N VAL A 128 26.19 -1.12 -5.84
CA VAL A 128 26.41 0.23 -6.40
C VAL A 128 27.62 0.15 -7.31
N GLU A 129 27.38 -0.06 -8.59
CA GLU A 129 28.40 0.08 -9.63
C GLU A 129 28.84 1.56 -9.69
N LYS A 130 30.01 1.84 -9.12
CA LYS A 130 30.67 3.15 -9.19
C LYS A 130 31.07 3.42 -10.64
N THR A 131 30.26 4.18 -11.37
CA THR A 131 30.76 4.88 -12.57
C THR A 131 31.49 6.14 -12.11
N SER A 132 32.80 6.06 -11.84
CA SER A 132 33.63 7.24 -11.71
C SER A 132 33.96 7.76 -13.10
N SER A 133 33.36 8.89 -13.47
CA SER A 133 33.87 9.80 -14.49
C SER A 133 35.22 10.38 -14.05
N ALA A 134 36.24 10.32 -14.90
CA ALA A 134 37.31 11.32 -14.92
C ALA A 134 37.97 11.37 -16.30
N THR A 135 37.71 12.47 -17.00
CA THR A 135 38.41 12.98 -18.16
C THR A 135 39.81 13.46 -17.75
N ALA A 136 40.85 13.06 -18.47
CA ALA A 136 42.05 13.84 -18.80
C ALA A 136 42.88 13.05 -19.83
#